data_AF-A0A930SVP1-F1
#
_entry.id   AF-A0A930SVP1-F1
#
_cell.length_a   1.000
_cell.length_b   1.000
_cell.length_c   1.000
_cell.angle_alpha   90.00
_cell.angle_beta   90.00
_cell.angle_gamma   90.00
#
_symmetry.space_group_name_H-M   'P 1'
#
loop_
_entity.id
_entity.type
_entity.pdbx_description
1 polymer ?
#
loop_
_entity_poly.entity_id
_entity_poly.type
_entity_poly.pdbx_seq_one_letter_code
_entity_poly.pdbx_strand_id
1 'polypeptide(L)'
;MRVNARLSPDLSQKLLQLEQATGKGTSELLREALTLYYQQWANSHNSTTLIQQSGLIGIGEADPDLSANYKQSLRFDDKNTPDR
;
A
#
# COMPACT_ATOMS: atom_id res chain seq x y z
N MET A 1 4.08 -10.88 -23.79
CA MET A 1 3.04 -10.03 -24.42
C MET A 1 3.73 -9.02 -25.34
N ARG A 2 3.21 -8.75 -26.54
CA ARG A 2 3.72 -7.67 -27.43
C ARG A 2 2.73 -6.51 -27.38
N VAL A 3 3.23 -5.29 -27.19
CA VAL A 3 2.41 -4.08 -27.15
C VAL A 3 2.75 -3.25 -28.38
N ASN A 4 1.80 -3.12 -29.30
CA ASN A 4 1.90 -2.23 -30.46
C ASN A 4 1.04 -1.00 -30.18
N ALA A 5 1.62 0.03 -29.56
CA ALA A 5 0.94 1.27 -29.27
C ALA A 5 1.46 2.38 -30.20
N ARG A 6 0.55 3.17 -30.76
CA ARG A 6 0.91 4.41 -31.45
C ARG A 6 0.93 5.54 -30.40
N LEU A 7 2.09 6.15 -30.22
CA LEU A 7 2.23 7.31 -29.37
C LEU A 7 1.66 8.54 -30.09
N SER A 8 1.01 9.43 -29.33
CA SER A 8 0.68 10.76 -29.85
C SER A 8 1.97 11.54 -30.13
N PRO A 9 1.92 12.62 -30.94
CA PRO A 9 3.10 13.44 -31.23
C PRO A 9 3.78 13.99 -29.97
N ASP A 10 2.98 14.44 -28.99
CA ASP A 10 3.47 14.95 -27.71
C ASP A 10 4.22 13.89 -26.90
N LEU A 11 3.64 12.68 -26.79
CA LEU A 11 4.29 11.58 -26.08
C LEU A 11 5.54 11.07 -26.80
N SER A 12 5.54 11.11 -28.14
CA SER A 12 6.72 10.77 -28.94
C SER A 12 7.89 11.72 -28.66
N GLN A 13 7.62 13.03 -28.57
CA GLN A 13 8.65 14.02 -28.23
C GLN A 13 9.18 13.83 -26.81
N LYS A 14 8.31 13.59 -25.83
CA LYS A 14 8.72 13.32 -24.44
C LYS A 14 9.58 12.07 -24.32
N LEU A 15 9.23 11.01 -25.05
CA LEU A 15 10.00 9.78 -25.08
C LEU A 15 11.40 10.02 -25.67
N LEU A 16 11.48 10.77 -26.77
CA LEU A 16 12.75 11.08 -27.42
C LEU A 16 13.67 11.95 -26.52
N GLN A 17 13.10 12.89 -25.78
CA GLN A 17 13.83 13.65 -24.76
C GLN A 17 14.35 12.76 -23.63
N LEU A 18 13.55 11.79 -23.18
CA LEU A 18 13.97 10.82 -22.16
C LEU A 18 15.10 9.91 -22.66
N GLU A 19 15.04 9.45 -23.91
CA GLU A 19 16.12 8.67 -24.53
C GLU A 19 17.42 9.46 -24.56
N GLN A 20 17.37 10.74 -24.97
CA GLN A 20 18.55 11.61 -25.00
C GLN A 20 19.12 11.89 -23.61
N ALA A 21 18.26 12.15 -22.62
CA ALA A 21 18.67 12.50 -21.27
C ALA A 21 19.23 11.31 -20.48
N THR A 22 18.71 10.10 -20.74
CA THR A 22 19.06 8.90 -19.97
C THR A 22 20.03 7.97 -20.69
N GLY A 23 20.18 8.10 -22.01
CA GLY A 23 20.94 7.17 -22.86
C GLY A 23 20.29 5.79 -23.00
N LYS A 24 19.08 5.58 -22.47
CA LYS A 24 18.36 4.30 -22.54
C LYS A 24 17.55 4.20 -23.83
N GLY A 25 17.37 2.98 -24.33
CA GLY A 25 16.50 2.73 -25.48
C GLY A 25 15.01 2.73 -25.11
N THR A 26 14.15 2.98 -26.10
CA THR A 26 12.68 3.02 -25.98
C THR A 26 12.10 1.88 -25.14
N SER A 27 12.50 0.63 -25.43
CA SER A 27 11.98 -0.56 -24.77
C SER A 27 12.30 -0.61 -23.27
N GLU A 28 13.47 -0.10 -22.88
CA GLU A 28 13.90 -0.07 -21.49
C GLU A 28 13.15 1.02 -20.71
N LEU A 29 13.04 2.21 -21.30
CA LEU A 29 12.24 3.30 -20.73
C LEU A 29 10.77 2.91 -20.56
N LEU A 30 10.17 2.25 -21.56
CA LEU A 30 8.79 1.78 -21.45
C LEU A 30 8.62 0.72 -20.37
N ARG A 31 9.59 -0.19 -20.21
CA ARG A 31 9.58 -1.18 -19.14
C ARG A 31 9.63 -0.52 -17.77
N GLU A 32 10.52 0.45 -17.57
CA GLU A 32 10.65 1.17 -16.31
C GLU A 32 9.39 1.98 -16.01
N ALA A 33 8.86 2.72 -16.98
CA ALA A 33 7.64 3.49 -16.82
C ALA A 33 6.44 2.61 -16.42
N LEU A 34 6.25 1.45 -17.08
CA LEU A 34 5.21 0.49 -16.71
C LEU A 34 5.43 -0.10 -15.32
N THR A 35 6.68 -0.40 -14.96
CA THR A 35 7.01 -0.93 -13.63
C THR A 35 6.67 0.07 -12.54
N LEU A 36 7.07 1.33 -12.73
CA LEU A 36 6.77 2.42 -11.80
C LEU A 36 5.26 2.65 -11.68
N TYR A 37 4.55 2.69 -12.80
CA TYR A 37 3.10 2.84 -12.81
C TYR A 37 2.40 1.70 -12.07
N TYR A 38 2.82 0.46 -12.31
CA TYR A 38 2.28 -0.71 -11.61
C TYR A 38 2.57 -0.66 -10.11
N GLN A 39 3.79 -0.30 -9.71
CA GLN A 39 4.15 -0.16 -8.30
C GLN A 39 3.31 0.93 -7.61
N GLN A 40 3.10 2.07 -8.27
CA GLN A 40 2.25 3.14 -7.75
C GLN A 40 0.79 2.67 -7.57
N TRP A 41 0.25 1.97 -8.57
CA TRP A 41 -1.08 1.39 -8.50
C TRP A 41 -1.17 0.34 -7.38
N ALA A 42 -0.24 -0.60 -7.32
CA ALA A 42 -0.21 -1.66 -6.30
C ALA A 42 -0.07 -1.10 -4.89
N ASN A 43 0.78 -0.08 -4.69
CA ASN A 43 0.93 0.60 -3.41
C ASN A 43 -0.34 1.32 -2.96
N SER A 44 -1.11 1.87 -3.90
CA SER A 44 -2.41 2.49 -3.61
C SER A 44 -3.48 1.45 -3.24
N HIS A 45 -3.32 0.20 -3.68
CA HIS A 45 -4.25 -0.90 -3.46
C HIS A 45 -3.74 -1.92 -2.44
N ASN A 46 -2.65 -1.62 -1.73
CA ASN A 46 -2.19 -2.47 -0.64
C ASN A 46 -3.20 -2.40 0.51
N SER A 47 -3.51 -3.55 1.09
CA SER A 47 -4.46 -3.68 2.20
C SER A 47 -4.13 -2.70 3.34
N THR A 48 -2.87 -2.39 3.59
CA THR A 48 -2.46 -1.41 4.60
C THR A 48 -3.00 0.00 4.35
N THR A 49 -2.97 0.52 3.11
CA THR A 49 -3.52 1.85 2.80
C THR A 49 -5.04 1.84 2.86
N LEU A 50 -5.68 0.74 2.42
CA LEU A 50 -7.12 0.53 2.58
C LEU A 50 -7.54 0.41 4.05
N ILE A 51 -6.75 -0.23 4.91
CA ILE A 51 -6.97 -0.35 6.36
C ILE A 51 -6.77 1.00 7.05
N GLN A 52 -5.77 1.78 6.64
CA GLN A 52 -5.56 3.16 7.12
C GLN A 52 -6.72 4.07 6.72
N GLN A 53 -7.16 4.03 5.46
CA GLN A 53 -8.24 4.87 4.95
C GLN A 53 -9.63 4.48 5.45
N SER A 54 -9.87 3.21 5.74
CA SER A 54 -11.14 2.72 6.29
C SER A 54 -11.35 3.06 7.77
N GLY A 55 -10.37 3.68 8.43
CA GLY A 55 -10.44 3.95 9.87
C GLY A 55 -10.42 2.67 10.73
N LEU A 56 -10.02 1.54 10.15
CA LEU A 56 -9.88 0.26 10.84
C LEU A 56 -8.60 0.18 11.71
N ILE A 57 -7.76 1.21 11.69
CA ILE A 57 -6.68 1.38 12.66
C ILE A 57 -7.25 2.09 13.89
N GLY A 58 -7.26 1.40 15.03
CA GLY A 58 -7.72 1.98 16.30
C GLY A 58 -9.16 1.65 16.70
N ILE A 59 -9.80 0.64 16.08
CA ILE A 59 -11.11 0.12 16.50
C ILE A 59 -11.13 -0.52 17.91
N GLY A 60 -9.99 -0.58 18.60
CA GLY A 60 -9.92 -0.91 20.00
C GLY A 60 -9.17 0.17 20.77
N GLU A 61 -9.87 0.88 21.65
CA GLU A 61 -9.23 1.52 22.79
C GLU A 61 -8.72 0.40 23.71
N ALA A 62 -7.40 0.31 23.83
CA ALA A 62 -6.75 -0.61 24.74
C ALA A 62 -5.96 0.21 25.76
N ASP A 63 -5.93 -0.28 26.99
CA ASP A 63 -5.02 0.22 28.01
C ASP A 63 -3.58 0.24 27.44
N PRO A 64 -2.83 1.35 27.53
CA PRO A 64 -1.45 1.42 27.05
C PRO A 64 -0.55 0.34 27.66
N ASP A 65 -0.87 -0.12 28.87
CA ASP A 65 -0.18 -1.22 29.55
C ASP A 65 -0.89 -2.57 29.36
N LEU A 66 -1.85 -2.69 28.43
CA LEU A 66 -2.58 -3.94 28.17
C LEU A 66 -1.61 -5.09 27.89
N SER A 67 -0.52 -4.84 27.16
CA SER A 67 0.50 -5.87 26.89
C SER A 67 1.20 -6.39 28.15
N ALA A 68 1.35 -5.54 29.17
CA ALA A 68 1.97 -5.89 30.45
C ALA A 68 0.98 -6.49 31.45
N ASN A 69 -0.26 -5.99 31.45
CA ASN A 69 -1.25 -6.24 32.51
C ASN A 69 -2.41 -7.14 32.08
N TYR A 70 -2.49 -7.56 30.81
CA TYR A 70 -3.56 -8.41 30.25
C TYR A 70 -3.87 -9.65 31.11
N LYS A 71 -2.84 -10.35 31.60
CA LYS A 71 -3.01 -11.56 32.45
C LYS A 71 -3.60 -11.25 33.82
N GLN A 72 -3.39 -10.04 34.32
CA GLN A 72 -3.95 -9.59 35.59
C GLN A 72 -5.40 -9.16 35.42
N SER A 73 -5.73 -8.46 34.33
CA SER A 73 -7.11 -8.05 34.01
C SER A 73 -8.03 -9.25 33.80
N LEU A 74 -7.56 -10.31 33.12
CA LEU A 74 -8.32 -11.55 32.92
C LEU A 74 -8.61 -12.35 34.20
N ARG A 75 -7.94 -12.05 35.33
CA ARG A 75 -8.18 -12.75 36.61
C ARG A 75 -9.41 -12.23 37.35
N PHE A 76 -9.97 -11.08 36.96
CA PHE A 76 -11.09 -10.46 37.65
C PHE A 76 -12.47 -10.88 37.14
N ASP A 77 -12.57 -11.54 35.98
CA ASP A 77 -13.83 -12.06 35.44
C ASP A 77 -14.32 -13.37 36.10
N ASP A 78 -13.50 -14.00 36.96
CA ASP A 78 -13.87 -15.27 37.62
C ASP A 78 -14.75 -15.09 38.88
N LYS A 79 -15.17 -13.86 39.22
CA LYS A 79 -15.96 -13.57 40.45
C LYS A 79 -17.22 -12.74 40.23
N ASN A 80 -17.97 -12.99 39.17
CA ASN A 80 -19.35 -12.47 39.09
C ASN A 80 -20.34 -13.53 38.59
N THR A 81 -20.44 -14.63 39.32
CA THR A 81 -21.63 -15.49 39.30
C THR A 81 -22.52 -15.03 40.45
N PRO A 82 -23.68 -14.39 40.21
CA PRO A 82 -24.64 -14.16 41.28
C PRO A 82 -25.22 -15.51 41.71
N ASP A 83 -25.02 -15.83 42.99
CA ASP A 83 -25.65 -16.95 43.70
C ASP A 83 -27.17 -16.86 43.51
N ARG A 84 -27.79 -17.96 43.07
CA ARG A 84 -29.21 -18.08 42.75
C ARG A 84 -29.95 -18.77 43.88
#